data_AF-A0A2Z6DWP2-F1
#
_entry.id   AF-A0A2Z6DWP2-F1
#
_cell.length_a   1.000
_cell.length_b   1.000
_cell.length_c   1.000
_cell.angle_alpha   90.00
_cell.angle_beta   90.00
_cell.angle_gamma   90.00
#
_symmetry.space_group_name_H-M   'P 1'
#
loop_
_entity.id
_entity.type
_entity.pdbx_description
1 polymer ?
#
loop_
_entity_poly.entity_id
_entity_poly.type
_entity_poly.pdbx_seq_one_letter_code
_entity_poly.pdbx_strand_id
1 'polypeptide(L)' 'MSLNTQSNFHNPEKHTFYDYSPGDDFYAMLIEAHRDLSDEQSALLNARLVLLLANHIGDLRILEEAITAAKADL' A
#
# COMPACT_ATOMS: atom_id res chain seq x y z
N MET A 1 -15.59 -2.54 -10.13
CA MET A 1 -14.33 -1.94 -10.62
C MET A 1 -13.28 -3.04 -10.51
N SER A 2 -12.34 -3.15 -11.44
CA SER A 2 -11.26 -4.16 -11.38
C SER A 2 -10.05 -3.61 -10.64
N LEU A 3 -9.20 -4.50 -10.13
CA LEU A 3 -7.94 -4.13 -9.51
C LEU A 3 -7.04 -3.33 -10.46
N ASN A 4 -6.46 -2.22 -9.98
CA ASN A 4 -5.38 -1.52 -10.68
C ASN A 4 -4.03 -2.02 -10.16
N THR A 5 -3.20 -2.58 -11.03
CA THR A 5 -1.85 -3.08 -10.71
C THR A 5 -0.74 -2.11 -11.13
N GLN A 6 -1.08 -1.00 -11.79
CA GLN A 6 -0.14 0.04 -12.17
C GLN A 6 0.08 1.01 -11.00
N SER A 7 1.23 1.70 -11.01
CA SER A 7 1.50 2.79 -10.05
C SER A 7 0.42 3.86 -10.17
N ASN A 8 -0.30 4.11 -9.08
CA ASN A 8 -1.40 5.09 -9.01
C ASN A 8 -1.27 5.98 -7.76
N PHE A 9 -0.03 6.27 -7.35
CA PHE A 9 0.23 7.18 -6.23
C PHE A 9 0.06 8.63 -6.68
N HIS A 10 -0.79 9.38 -5.98
CA HIS A 10 -1.02 10.80 -6.26
C HIS A 10 -1.26 11.57 -4.97
N ASN A 11 -0.74 12.78 -4.88
CA ASN A 11 -1.05 13.73 -3.82
C ASN A 11 -1.68 14.99 -4.45
N PRO A 12 -2.99 15.21 -4.32
CA PRO A 12 -3.68 16.31 -5.00
C PRO A 12 -3.20 17.69 -4.54
N GLU A 13 -2.63 17.81 -3.34
CA GLU A 13 -2.15 19.08 -2.77
C GLU A 13 -0.68 19.37 -3.09
N LYS A 14 0.07 18.38 -3.58
CA LYS A 14 1.51 18.49 -3.83
C LYS A 14 1.75 18.51 -5.34
N HIS A 15 1.95 19.70 -5.90
CA HIS A 15 2.41 19.87 -7.28
C HIS A 15 3.89 19.50 -7.35
N THR A 16 4.17 18.23 -7.60
CA THR A 16 5.54 17.73 -7.70
C THR A 16 6.07 17.98 -9.10
N PHE A 17 7.29 18.52 -9.21
CA PHE A 17 7.95 18.73 -10.51
C PHE A 17 8.47 17.42 -11.13
N TYR A 18 8.33 16.29 -10.42
CA TYR A 18 8.69 14.94 -10.86
C TYR A 18 7.54 13.96 -10.57
N ASP A 19 7.24 13.08 -11.52
CA ASP A 19 6.13 12.11 -11.45
C ASP A 19 6.35 10.99 -10.43
N TYR A 20 7.58 10.75 -9.97
CA TYR A 20 7.92 9.62 -9.10
C TYR A 20 7.79 9.91 -7.60
N SER A 21 7.71 11.18 -7.20
CA SER A 21 7.78 11.51 -5.77
C SER A 21 6.61 11.01 -4.92
N PRO A 22 5.36 10.86 -5.39
CA PRO A 22 4.28 10.38 -4.50
C PRO A 22 4.45 8.91 -4.06
N GLY A 23 5.00 8.07 -4.95
CA GLY A 23 5.32 6.67 -4.61
C GLY A 23 6.48 6.59 -3.62
N ASP A 24 7.52 7.38 -3.86
CA ASP A 24 8.68 7.48 -2.97
C ASP A 24 8.30 8.02 -1.58
N ASP A 25 7.42 9.04 -1.53
CA ASP A 25 6.88 9.60 -0.29
C ASP A 25 6.14 8.52 0.52
N PHE A 26 5.29 7.72 -0.13
CA PHE A 26 4.60 6.61 0.55
C PHE A 26 5.57 5.54 1.04
N TYR A 27 6.56 5.18 0.23
CA TYR A 27 7.58 4.21 0.65
C TYR A 27 8.37 4.72 1.85
N ALA A 28 8.76 5.99 1.86
CA ALA A 28 9.43 6.62 3.00
C ALA A 28 8.56 6.60 4.27
N MET A 29 7.26 6.89 4.14
CA MET A 29 6.31 6.78 5.26
C MET A 29 6.22 5.36 5.83
N LEU A 30 6.24 4.33 4.98
CA LEU A 30 6.25 2.94 5.42
C LEU A 30 7.54 2.62 6.19
N ILE A 31 8.71 2.95 5.62
CA ILE A 31 10.00 2.71 6.28
C ILE A 31 10.06 3.40 7.64
N GLU A 32 9.58 4.65 7.72
CA GLU A 32 9.51 5.38 8.99
C GLU A 32 8.57 4.70 9.99
N ALA A 33 7.41 4.21 9.55
CA ALA A 33 6.46 3.52 10.42
C ALA A 33 7.02 2.21 11.02
N HIS A 34 8.00 1.60 10.36
CA HIS A 34 8.69 0.41 10.84
C HIS A 34 9.92 0.71 11.71
N ARG A 35 10.33 1.98 11.83
CA ARG A 35 11.50 2.35 12.62
C ARG A 35 11.32 1.93 14.08
N ASP A 36 12.39 1.38 14.66
CA ASP A 36 12.46 0.92 16.06
C ASP A 36 11.49 -0.22 16.44
N LEU A 37 10.86 -0.87 15.46
CA LEU A 37 10.03 -2.06 15.70
C LEU A 37 10.84 -3.35 15.59
N SER A 38 10.51 -4.34 16.41
CA SER A 38 10.95 -5.72 16.18
C SER A 38 10.28 -6.30 14.92
N ASP A 39 10.83 -7.39 14.39
CA ASP A 39 10.26 -8.10 13.23
C ASP A 39 8.79 -8.51 13.48
N GLU A 40 8.47 -8.93 14.70
CA GLU A 40 7.11 -9.32 15.09
C GLU A 40 6.16 -8.12 15.13
N GLN A 41 6.62 -6.98 15.66
CA GLN A 41 5.84 -5.74 15.68
C GLN A 41 5.65 -5.18 14.27
N SER A 42 6.69 -5.27 13.43
CA SER A 42 6.67 -4.91 12.02
C SER A 42 5.64 -5.74 11.24
N ALA A 43 5.62 -7.07 11.44
CA ALA A 43 4.62 -7.95 10.85
C ALA A 43 3.19 -7.61 11.32
N LEU A 44 3.01 -7.30 12.61
CA LEU A 44 1.71 -6.89 13.15
C LEU A 44 1.24 -5.55 12.58
N LEU A 45 2.15 -4.58 12.39
CA LEU A 45 1.85 -3.31 11.74
C LEU A 45 1.34 -3.54 10.31
N ASN A 46 2.05 -4.38 9.54
CA ASN A 46 1.65 -4.72 8.17
C ASN A 46 0.28 -5.38 8.11
N ALA A 47 0.01 -6.37 8.98
CA ALA A 47 -1.30 -7.02 9.04
C ALA A 47 -2.43 -6.01 9.34
N ARG A 48 -2.22 -5.08 10.27
CA ARG A 48 -3.19 -4.03 10.58
C ARG A 48 -3.38 -3.06 9.42
N LEU A 49 -2.30 -2.64 8.77
CA LEU A 49 -2.36 -1.74 7.62
C LEU A 49 -3.16 -2.38 6.47
N VAL A 50 -2.89 -3.65 6.15
CA VAL A 50 -3.64 -4.41 5.13
C VAL A 50 -5.13 -4.43 5.45
N LEU A 51 -5.51 -4.71 6.69
CA LEU A 51 -6.93 -4.71 7.10
C LEU A 51 -7.59 -3.32 6.99
N LEU A 52 -6.88 -2.26 7.37
CA LEU A 52 -7.39 -0.89 7.24
C LEU A 52 -7.62 -0.51 5.77
N LEU A 53 -6.66 -0.82 4.90
CA LEU A 53 -6.77 -0.57 3.46
C LEU A 53 -7.87 -1.43 2.83
N ALA A 54 -7.99 -2.69 3.22
CA ALA A 54 -9.06 -3.58 2.76
C ALA A 54 -10.45 -3.04 3.14
N ASN A 55 -10.60 -2.55 4.37
CA ASN A 55 -11.83 -1.90 4.82
C ASN A 55 -12.13 -0.60 4.05
N HIS A 56 -11.11 0.18 3.71
CA HIS A 56 -11.26 1.39 2.90
C HIS A 56 -11.69 1.07 1.46
N ILE A 57 -11.17 -0.01 0.86
CA ILE A 57 -11.56 -0.49 -0.47
C ILE A 57 -13.01 -1.01 -0.46
N GLY A 58 -13.38 -1.83 0.53
CA GLY A 58 -14.76 -2.28 0.77
C GLY A 58 -15.36 -3.27 -0.26
N ASP A 59 -14.77 -3.42 -1.45
CA ASP A 59 -15.21 -4.38 -2.48
C ASP A 59 -14.42 -5.69 -2.39
N LEU A 60 -15.08 -6.76 -1.93
CA LEU A 60 -14.48 -8.09 -1.78
C LEU A 60 -13.91 -8.65 -3.09
N ARG A 61 -14.47 -8.29 -4.25
CA ARG A 61 -13.97 -8.77 -5.56
C ARG A 61 -12.59 -8.19 -5.86
N ILE A 62 -12.39 -6.90 -5.55
CA ILE A 62 -11.08 -6.23 -5.71
C ILE A 62 -10.06 -6.87 -4.78
N LEU A 63 -10.46 -7.22 -3.55
CA LEU A 63 -9.58 -7.88 -2.59
C LEU A 63 -9.21 -9.31 -3.04
N GLU A 64 -10.15 -10.07 -3.61
CA GLU A 64 -9.88 -11.39 -4.18
C GLU A 64 -8.92 -11.33 -5.38
N GLU A 65 -9.14 -10.36 -6.28
CA GLU A 65 -8.21 -10.07 -7.39
C GLU A 65 -6.82 -9.70 -6.86
N ALA A 66 -6.73 -8.88 -5.81
CA ALA A 66 -5.47 -8.46 -5.20
C ALA A 66 -4.70 -9.63 -4.59
N ILE A 67 -5.37 -10.51 -3.86
CA ILE A 67 -4.75 -11.72 -3.28
C ILE A 67 -4.25 -12.64 -4.40
N THR A 68 -5.05 -12.81 -5.46
CA THR A 68 -4.68 -13.64 -6.60
C THR A 68 -3.44 -13.09 -7.31
N ALA A 69 -3.40 -11.78 -7.56
CA ALA A 69 -2.27 -11.10 -8.16
C ALA A 69 -1.01 -11.21 -7.28
N ALA A 70 -1.12 -10.95 -5.97
CA ALA A 70 0.01 -11.04 -5.05
C ALA A 70 0.60 -12.45 -4.95
N LYS A 71 -0.22 -13.51 -5.13
CA LYS A 71 0.24 -14.89 -5.16
C LYS A 71 0.91 -15.30 -6.47
N ALA A 72 0.62 -14.61 -7.57
CA ALA A 72 1.18 -14.92 -8.88
C ALA A 72 2.64 -14.47 -9.03
N ASP A 73 3.05 -13.47 -8.25
CA ASP A 73 4.40 -12.89 -8.22
C ASP A 73 5.29 -13.46 -7.08
N LEU A 74 4.91 -14.60 -6.49
CA LEU A 74 5.73 -15.36 -5.52
C LEU A 74 6.50 -16.49 -6.21
#